data_AF-A0A392PEX6-F1
#
_entry.id   AF-A0A392PEX6-F1
#
_cell.length_a   1.000
_cell.length_b   1.000
_cell.length_c   1.000
_cell.angle_alpha   90.00
_cell.angle_beta   90.00
_cell.angle_gamma   90.00
#
_symmetry.space_group_name_H-M   'P 1'
#
loop_
_entity.id
_entity.type
_entity.pdbx_description
1 polymer ?
#
loop_
_entity_poly.entity_id
_entity_poly.type
_entity_poly.pdbx_seq_one_letter_code
_entity_poly.pdbx_strand_id
1 'polypeptide(L)'
;WEAGQILARKLMLSLVNDFQHNKPLILNSSFVDGFKRILCDSSLDKEFVAKAITLPGEGEIMDMMEVADPDAVHTVRSFIKKQLASELRSEFLSIVENNRSFEEYVFDHSNMARRALKNVAL
;
A
#
# COMPACT_ATOMS: atom_id res chain seq x y z
N TRP A 1 6.16 -11.12 4.12
CA TRP A 1 6.34 -9.70 3.77
C TRP A 1 6.99 -9.54 2.39
N GLU A 2 8.16 -10.11 2.12
CA GLU A 2 8.84 -9.98 0.81
C GLU A 2 7.99 -10.40 -0.40
N ALA A 3 7.22 -11.49 -0.28
CA ALA A 3 6.32 -11.94 -1.34
C ALA A 3 5.27 -10.86 -1.74
N GLY A 4 4.76 -10.09 -0.77
CA GLY A 4 3.82 -9.00 -1.01
C GLY A 4 4.47 -7.82 -1.74
N GLN A 5 5.69 -7.48 -1.34
CA GLN A 5 6.49 -6.43 -2.00
C GLN A 5 6.87 -6.83 -3.43
N ILE A 6 7.28 -8.08 -3.66
CA ILE A 6 7.55 -8.61 -5.01
C ILE A 6 6.30 -8.54 -5.89
N LEU A 7 5.14 -8.93 -5.35
CA LEU A 7 3.87 -8.84 -6.08
C LEU A 7 3.51 -7.38 -6.41
N ALA A 8 3.64 -6.47 -5.44
CA ALA A 8 3.36 -5.05 -5.63
C ALA A 8 4.29 -4.42 -6.69
N ARG A 9 5.59 -4.72 -6.66
CA ARG A 9 6.56 -4.26 -7.68
C ARG A 9 6.20 -4.76 -9.06
N LYS A 10 5.95 -6.06 -9.22
CA LYS A 10 5.54 -6.66 -10.51
C LYS A 10 4.26 -6.04 -11.04
N LEU A 11 3.27 -5.84 -10.17
CA LEU A 11 1.99 -5.23 -10.54
C LEU A 11 2.17 -3.77 -10.96
N MET A 12 2.96 -2.98 -10.22
CA MET A 12 3.27 -1.59 -10.59
C MET A 12 4.00 -1.52 -11.94
N LEU A 13 5.03 -2.34 -12.17
CA LEU A 13 5.75 -2.37 -13.45
C LEU A 13 4.82 -2.75 -14.62
N SER A 14 3.93 -3.72 -14.42
CA SER A 14 2.94 -4.09 -15.45
C SER A 14 2.00 -2.93 -15.75
N LEU A 15 1.49 -2.25 -14.73
CA LEU A 15 0.57 -1.11 -14.90
C LEU A 15 1.26 0.10 -15.52
N VAL A 16 2.54 0.33 -15.22
CA VAL A 16 3.36 1.38 -15.86
C VAL A 16 3.52 1.09 -17.34
N ASN A 17 3.86 -0.15 -17.70
CA ASN A 17 3.91 -0.56 -19.09
C ASN A 17 2.55 -0.37 -19.80
N ASP A 18 1.45 -0.75 -19.16
CA ASP A 18 0.10 -0.55 -19.71
C ASP A 18 -0.23 0.94 -19.91
N PHE A 19 0.13 1.79 -18.94
CA PHE A 19 -0.03 3.25 -19.06
C PHE A 19 0.75 3.83 -20.23
N GLN A 20 2.02 3.44 -20.39
CA GLN A 20 2.88 3.89 -21.50
C GLN A 20 2.34 3.48 -22.88
N HIS A 21 1.62 2.36 -22.95
CA HIS A 21 0.96 1.88 -24.16
C HIS A 21 -0.48 2.40 -24.32
N ASN A 22 -0.90 3.42 -23.55
CA ASN A 22 -2.26 3.97 -23.54
C ASN A 22 -3.36 2.94 -23.27
N LYS A 23 -3.06 1.89 -22.50
CA LYS A 23 -4.06 0.90 -22.06
C LYS A 23 -4.74 1.37 -20.77
N PRO A 24 -5.99 0.95 -20.54
CA PRO A 24 -6.67 1.25 -19.28
C PRO A 24 -5.94 0.60 -18.11
N LEU A 25 -5.76 1.37 -17.04
CA LEU A 25 -5.25 0.86 -15.78
C LEU A 25 -6.34 0.03 -15.10
N ILE A 26 -6.09 -1.26 -14.88
CA ILE A 26 -7.01 -2.17 -14.22
C ILE A 26 -6.28 -2.83 -13.06
N LEU A 27 -6.72 -2.55 -11.84
CA LEU A 27 -6.18 -3.21 -10.66
C LEU A 27 -6.82 -4.59 -10.52
N ASN A 28 -6.00 -5.63 -10.36
CA ASN A 28 -6.49 -6.98 -10.15
C ASN A 28 -7.24 -7.08 -8.81
N SER A 29 -8.48 -7.55 -8.82
CA SER A 29 -9.29 -7.74 -7.61
C SER A 29 -8.62 -8.67 -6.59
N SER A 30 -7.86 -9.67 -7.04
CA SER A 30 -7.10 -10.57 -6.15
C SER A 30 -6.02 -9.82 -5.35
N PHE A 31 -5.48 -8.72 -5.90
CA PHE A 31 -4.52 -7.87 -5.18
C PHE A 31 -5.24 -7.10 -4.06
N VAL A 32 -6.42 -6.54 -4.36
CA VAL A 32 -7.27 -5.85 -3.39
C VAL A 32 -7.71 -6.80 -2.27
N ASP A 33 -8.15 -8.01 -2.61
CA ASP A 33 -8.52 -9.04 -1.64
C ASP A 33 -7.34 -9.46 -0.75
N GLY A 34 -6.14 -9.54 -1.33
CA GLY A 34 -4.91 -9.80 -0.58
C GLY A 34 -4.63 -8.71 0.45
N PHE A 35 -4.76 -7.44 0.07
CA PHE A 35 -4.64 -6.30 0.99
C PHE A 35 -5.70 -6.36 2.09
N LYS A 36 -6.95 -6.60 1.73
CA LYS A 36 -8.06 -6.74 2.68
C LYS A 36 -7.79 -7.81 3.72
N ARG A 37 -7.35 -9.00 3.30
CA ARG A 37 -7.00 -10.10 4.21
C ARG A 37 -5.93 -9.69 5.21
N ILE A 38 -4.87 -9.02 4.75
CA ILE A 38 -3.78 -8.55 5.62
C ILE A 38 -4.28 -7.48 6.59
N LEU A 39 -5.14 -6.55 6.15
CA LEU A 39 -5.73 -5.49 6.98
C LEU A 39 -6.67 -6.04 8.06
N CYS A 40 -7.44 -7.08 7.75
CA CYS A 40 -8.42 -7.68 8.65
C CYS A 40 -7.86 -8.78 9.56
N ASP A 41 -6.63 -9.23 9.34
CA ASP A 41 -6.01 -10.29 10.14
C ASP A 41 -5.45 -9.72 11.45
N SER A 42 -6.19 -9.94 12.53
CA SER A 42 -5.82 -9.50 13.88
C SER A 42 -4.70 -10.32 14.52
N SER A 43 -4.28 -11.44 13.91
CA SER A 43 -3.17 -12.25 14.39
C SER A 43 -1.80 -11.73 13.92
N LEU A 44 -1.79 -10.86 12.89
CA LEU A 44 -0.57 -10.27 12.35
C LEU A 44 -0.10 -9.09 13.21
N ASP A 45 1.22 -8.97 13.31
CA ASP A 45 1.83 -7.81 13.94
C ASP A 45 1.55 -6.53 13.14
N LYS A 46 1.28 -5.42 13.84
CA LYS A 46 0.89 -4.14 13.21
C LYS A 46 2.00 -3.54 12.35
N GLU A 47 3.26 -3.73 12.74
CA GLU A 47 4.42 -3.30 11.95
C GLU A 47 4.52 -4.12 10.67
N PHE A 48 4.25 -5.43 10.75
CA PHE A 48 4.17 -6.30 9.58
C PHE A 48 3.06 -5.87 8.63
N VAL A 49 1.84 -5.64 9.14
CA VAL A 49 0.69 -5.18 8.35
C VAL A 49 1.03 -3.86 7.67
N ALA A 50 1.54 -2.87 8.41
CA ALA A 50 1.92 -1.57 7.87
C ALA A 50 2.95 -1.69 6.74
N LYS A 51 4.00 -2.50 6.93
CA LYS A 51 5.02 -2.73 5.89
C LYS A 51 4.48 -3.54 4.71
N ALA A 52 3.54 -4.45 4.91
CA ALA A 52 2.98 -5.31 3.85
C ALA A 52 2.05 -4.54 2.92
N ILE A 53 1.28 -3.60 3.45
CA ILE A 53 0.34 -2.76 2.69
C ILE A 53 0.98 -1.47 2.15
N THR A 54 2.23 -1.18 2.53
CA THR A 54 2.96 -0.04 2.00
C THR A 54 3.36 -0.31 0.54
N LEU A 55 2.87 0.54 -0.37
CA LEU A 55 3.24 0.47 -1.78
C LEU A 55 4.73 0.77 -1.97
N PRO A 56 5.39 0.12 -2.94
CA PRO A 56 6.77 0.42 -3.32
C PRO A 56 7.03 1.91 -3.57
N GLY A 57 8.26 2.33 -3.33
CA GLY A 57 8.69 3.71 -3.58
C GLY A 57 8.73 4.03 -5.07
N GLU A 58 8.49 5.29 -5.45
CA GLU A 58 8.58 5.71 -6.86
C GLU A 58 10.00 5.52 -7.40
N GLY A 59 11.02 5.90 -6.62
CA GLY A 59 12.44 5.67 -6.97
C GLY A 59 12.78 4.20 -7.15
N GLU A 60 12.27 3.34 -6.27
CA GLU A 60 12.47 1.90 -6.34
C GLU A 60 11.90 1.30 -7.63
N ILE A 61 10.73 1.77 -8.08
CA ILE A 61 10.15 1.31 -9.36
C ILE A 61 10.94 1.87 -10.55
N MET A 62 11.34 3.14 -10.51
CA MET A 62 12.15 3.76 -11.56
C MET A 62 13.50 3.05 -11.75
N ASP A 63 14.15 2.63 -10.66
CA ASP A 63 15.42 1.88 -10.70
C ASP A 63 15.27 0.48 -11.35
N MET A 64 14.06 -0.08 -11.33
CA MET A 64 13.76 -1.38 -11.96
C MET A 64 13.35 -1.27 -13.44
N MET A 65 13.16 -0.05 -13.95
CA MET A 65 12.76 0.21 -15.33
C MET A 65 13.98 0.40 -16.24
N GLU A 66 13.90 -0.08 -17.47
CA GLU A 66 14.95 0.16 -18.47
C GLU A 66 15.02 1.65 -18.86
N VAL A 67 13.86 2.31 -18.96
CA VAL A 67 13.73 3.74 -19.19
C VAL A 67 12.89 4.32 -18.07
N ALA A 68 13.48 5.12 -17.20
CA ALA A 68 12.77 5.74 -16.10
C ALA A 68 11.71 6.73 -16.60
N ASP A 69 10.47 6.57 -16.11
CA ASP A 69 9.33 7.43 -16.45
C ASP A 69 8.63 7.86 -15.14
N PRO A 70 9.06 8.99 -14.55
CA PRO A 70 8.53 9.46 -13.28
C PRO A 70 7.02 9.74 -13.33
N ASP A 71 6.52 10.25 -14.46
CA ASP A 71 5.12 10.63 -14.64
C ASP A 71 4.22 9.38 -14.71
N ALA A 72 4.65 8.34 -15.43
CA ALA A 72 3.94 7.07 -15.48
C ALA A 72 3.93 6.37 -14.12
N VAL A 73 5.07 6.31 -13.42
CA VAL A 73 5.17 5.70 -12.09
C VAL A 73 4.27 6.45 -11.09
N HIS A 74 4.32 7.78 -11.08
CA HIS A 74 3.48 8.59 -10.19
C HIS A 74 1.98 8.39 -10.48
N THR A 75 1.60 8.35 -11.76
CA THR A 75 0.20 8.15 -12.18
C THR A 75 -0.32 6.77 -11.77
N VAL A 76 0.45 5.71 -12.03
CA VAL A 76 0.09 4.34 -11.66
C VAL A 76 0.01 4.19 -10.14
N ARG A 77 0.99 4.72 -9.40
CA ARG A 77 0.98 4.66 -7.94
C ARG A 77 -0.23 5.39 -7.36
N SER A 78 -0.55 6.57 -7.90
CA SER A 78 -1.74 7.34 -7.53
C SER A 78 -3.04 6.60 -7.86
N PHE A 79 -3.10 5.92 -9.01
CA PHE A 79 -4.24 5.10 -9.41
C PHE A 79 -4.46 3.94 -8.43
N ILE A 80 -3.41 3.17 -8.12
CA ILE A 80 -3.49 2.06 -7.16
C ILE A 80 -3.95 2.57 -5.80
N LYS A 81 -3.38 3.68 -5.30
CA LYS A 81 -3.77 4.27 -4.02
C LYS A 81 -5.25 4.66 -4.01
N LYS A 82 -5.75 5.31 -5.07
CA LYS A 82 -7.17 5.70 -5.19
C LYS A 82 -8.10 4.48 -5.24
N GLN A 83 -7.73 3.45 -5.99
CA GLN A 83 -8.55 2.24 -6.09
C GLN A 83 -8.62 1.51 -4.74
N LEU A 84 -7.48 1.30 -4.09
CA LEU A 84 -7.45 0.69 -2.76
C LEU A 84 -8.24 1.51 -1.73
N ALA A 85 -8.10 2.83 -1.74
CA ALA A 85 -8.85 3.71 -0.83
C ALA A 85 -10.37 3.65 -1.08
N SER A 86 -10.80 3.45 -2.32
CA SER A 86 -12.21 3.31 -2.66
C SER A 86 -12.78 1.95 -2.24
N GLU A 87 -12.07 0.87 -2.54
CA GLU A 87 -12.50 -0.52 -2.30
C GLU A 87 -12.40 -0.91 -0.81
N LEU A 88 -11.37 -0.44 -0.11
CA LEU A 88 -11.06 -0.81 1.28
C LEU A 88 -11.35 0.31 2.27
N ARG A 89 -12.25 1.23 1.90
CA ARG A 89 -12.56 2.43 2.69
C ARG A 89 -12.99 2.09 4.11
N SER A 90 -13.87 1.10 4.26
CA SER A 90 -14.38 0.65 5.57
C SER A 90 -13.26 0.10 6.46
N GLU A 91 -12.36 -0.67 5.86
CA GLU A 91 -11.24 -1.34 6.52
C GLU A 91 -10.21 -0.32 6.97
N PHE A 92 -9.83 0.62 6.10
CA PHE A 92 -8.94 1.72 6.47
C PHE A 92 -9.52 2.59 7.59
N LEU A 93 -10.82 2.91 7.53
CA LEU A 93 -11.49 3.68 8.57
C LEU A 93 -11.48 2.94 9.91
N SER A 94 -11.80 1.64 9.91
CA SER A 94 -11.73 0.80 11.09
C SER A 94 -10.31 0.74 11.68
N ILE A 95 -9.27 0.68 10.83
CA ILE A 95 -7.87 0.72 11.28
C ILE A 95 -7.53 2.06 11.93
N VAL A 96 -7.96 3.18 11.35
CA VAL A 96 -7.71 4.51 11.91
C VAL A 96 -8.39 4.65 13.28
N GLU A 97 -9.63 4.17 13.41
CA GLU A 97 -10.39 4.18 14.68
C GLU A 97 -9.73 3.29 15.74
N ASN A 98 -9.43 2.03 15.41
CA ASN A 98 -8.85 1.06 16.33
C ASN A 98 -7.42 1.37 16.76
N ASN A 99 -6.72 2.24 16.01
CA ASN A 99 -5.35 2.66 16.31
C ASN A 99 -5.27 4.13 16.73
N ARG A 100 -6.42 4.78 16.99
CA ARG A 100 -6.46 6.10 17.62
C ARG A 100 -6.13 5.95 19.10
N SER A 101 -5.09 6.63 19.56
CA SER A 101 -4.81 6.83 20.98
C SER A 101 -4.97 8.31 21.33
N PHE A 102 -5.58 8.56 22.49
CA PHE A 102 -5.66 9.88 23.14
C PHE A 102 -4.66 9.99 24.30
N GLU A 103 -3.81 8.97 24.47
CA GLU A 103 -2.81 8.91 25.52
C GLU A 103 -1.64 9.85 25.20
N GLU A 104 -0.91 10.21 26.25
CA GLU A 104 0.28 11.04 26.14
C GLU A 104 1.34 10.34 25.28
N TYR A 105 2.14 11.12 24.55
CA TYR A 105 3.12 10.56 23.63
C TYR A 105 4.16 9.73 24.39
N VAL A 106 4.23 8.43 24.11
CA VAL A 106 5.28 7.53 24.61
C VAL A 106 6.10 7.00 23.44
N PHE A 107 7.42 7.07 23.57
CA PHE A 107 8.37 6.49 22.63
C PHE A 107 8.61 5.02 22.97
N ASP A 108 7.66 4.16 22.59
CA ASP A 108 7.80 2.70 22.67
C ASP A 108 7.42 2.02 21.34
N HIS A 109 7.91 0.80 21.13
CA HIS A 109 7.73 0.04 19.89
C HIS A 109 6.26 -0.21 19.54
N SER A 110 5.42 -0.50 20.53
CA SER A 110 3.98 -0.77 20.33
C SER A 110 3.23 0.47 19.83
N ASN A 111 3.52 1.64 20.41
CA ASN A 111 2.97 2.92 20.01
C ASN A 111 3.54 3.40 18.67
N MET A 112 4.78 3.04 18.32
CA MET A 112 5.32 3.28 16.98
C MET A 112 4.62 2.44 15.90
N ALA A 113 4.44 1.13 16.13
CA ALA A 113 3.76 0.24 15.19
C ALA A 113 2.28 0.64 14.98
N ARG A 114 1.59 1.01 16.06
CA ARG A 114 0.21 1.56 16.01
C ARG A 114 0.14 2.84 15.15
N ARG A 115 1.08 3.77 15.34
CA ARG A 115 1.14 5.02 14.55
C ARG A 115 1.48 4.77 13.08
N ALA A 116 2.42 3.86 12.79
CA ALA A 116 2.77 3.50 11.43
C ALA A 116 1.56 2.93 10.68
N LEU A 117 0.84 1.99 11.28
CA LEU A 117 -0.36 1.41 10.68
C LEU A 117 -1.47 2.46 10.44
N LYS A 118 -1.70 3.36 11.41
CA LYS A 118 -2.64 4.47 11.26
C LYS A 118 -2.25 5.41 10.11
N ASN A 119 -0.98 5.76 10.00
CA ASN A 119 -0.49 6.69 8.97
C ASN A 119 -0.57 6.10 7.56
N VAL A 120 -0.44 4.78 7.42
CA VAL A 120 -0.60 4.11 6.13
C VAL A 120 -2.07 4.06 5.69
N ALA A 121 -3.01 4.10 6.64
CA ALA A 121 -4.45 4.12 6.39
C ALA A 121 -5.03 5.54 6.12
N LEU A 122 -4.20 6.60 6.18
CA LEU A 122 -4.57 8.01 5.95
C LEU A 122 -4.19 8.49 4.54
#